data_AF-A0A7W7R665-F1
#
_entry.id   AF-A0A7W7R665-F1
#
_cell.length_a   1.000
_cell.length_b   1.000
_cell.length_c   1.000
_cell.angle_alpha   90.00
_cell.angle_beta   90.00
_cell.angle_gamma   90.00
#
_symmetry.space_group_name_H-M   'P 1'
#
loop_
_entity.id
_entity.type
_entity.pdbx_description
1 polymer ?
#
loop_
_entity_poly.entity_id
_entity_poly.type
_entity_poly.pdbx_seq_one_letter_code
_entity_poly.pdbx_strand_id
1 'polypeptide(L)'
;MTEAGPVTVEVPRDRAGTFEPKVVPRHARRTECLDNLVISLTARGLASGEIVAHLAEVYGMATSKETVSTLTDRVLEGMAE
;
A
#
# COMPACT_ATOMS: atom_id res chain seq x y z
N MET A 1 -5.83 1.70 0.78
CA MET A 1 -5.67 2.79 1.74
C MET A 1 -5.03 3.91 0.96
N THR A 2 -5.68 5.08 0.92
CA THR A 2 -5.23 6.25 0.17
C THR A 2 -4.51 7.22 1.11
N GLU A 3 -3.76 8.18 0.57
CA GLU A 3 -2.95 9.16 1.34
C GLU A 3 -3.76 9.95 2.39
N ALA A 4 -5.06 10.13 2.18
CA ALA A 4 -5.96 10.84 3.09
C ALA A 4 -6.68 9.93 4.10
N GLY A 5 -6.30 8.65 4.21
CA GLY A 5 -6.96 7.67 5.09
C GLY A 5 -7.95 6.74 4.36
N PRO A 6 -8.84 6.05 5.09
CA PRO A 6 -9.80 5.12 4.50
C PRO A 6 -10.89 5.87 3.72
N VAL A 7 -10.80 5.82 2.38
CA VAL A 7 -11.82 6.39 1.48
C VAL A 7 -12.72 5.26 0.98
N THR A 8 -14.02 5.37 1.25
CA THR A 8 -15.04 4.50 0.67
C THR A 8 -15.41 5.04 -0.70
N VAL A 9 -15.14 4.27 -1.76
CA VAL A 9 -15.54 4.61 -3.13
C VAL A 9 -16.60 3.62 -3.59
N GLU A 10 -17.75 4.14 -4.00
CA GLU A 10 -18.75 3.33 -4.71
C GLU A 10 -18.29 3.15 -6.16
N VAL A 11 -17.86 1.94 -6.50
CA VAL A 11 -17.49 1.60 -7.87
C VAL A 11 -18.77 1.18 -8.61
N PRO A 12 -19.24 1.94 -9.61
CA PRO A 12 -20.39 1.54 -10.39
C PRO A 12 -20.11 0.20 -11.08
N ARG A 13 -21.02 -0.77 -10.88
CA ARG A 13 -20.98 -2.06 -11.55
C ARG A 13 -22.05 -2.10 -12.64
N ASP A 14 -21.68 -2.64 -13.80
CA ASP A 14 -22.62 -2.98 -14.85
C ASP A 14 -23.41 -4.24 -14.49
N ARG A 15 -24.61 -4.42 -15.07
CA ARG A 15 -25.50 -5.54 -14.78
C ARG A 15 -24.89 -6.90 -15.16
N ALA A 16 -24.01 -6.94 -16.15
CA ALA A 16 -23.33 -8.15 -16.61
C ALA A 16 -21.98 -8.40 -15.89
N GLY A 17 -21.52 -7.46 -15.05
CA GLY A 17 -20.24 -7.58 -14.34
C GLY A 17 -18.99 -7.56 -15.24
N THR A 18 -19.13 -7.10 -16.47
CA THR A 18 -18.09 -7.01 -17.51
C THR A 18 -17.29 -5.71 -17.47
N PHE A 19 -17.69 -4.74 -16.66
CA PHE A 19 -16.95 -3.49 -16.55
C PHE A 19 -15.63 -3.68 -15.81
N GLU A 20 -14.54 -3.29 -16.48
CA GLU A 20 -13.18 -3.38 -15.95
C GLU A 20 -12.67 -1.97 -15.61
N PRO A 21 -12.70 -1.57 -14.32
CA PRO A 21 -12.29 -0.22 -13.92
C PRO A 21 -10.79 -0.02 -14.14
N LYS A 22 -10.44 0.95 -14.99
CA LYS A 22 -9.04 1.27 -15.34
C LYS A 22 -8.29 2.05 -14.26
N VAL A 23 -8.99 2.89 -13.50
CA VAL A 23 -8.36 3.78 -12.50
C VAL A 23 -8.13 3.07 -11.17
N VAL A 24 -9.04 2.19 -10.76
CA VAL A 24 -8.90 1.35 -9.57
C VAL A 24 -9.12 -0.10 -9.99
N PRO A 25 -8.06 -0.92 -10.11
CA PRO A 25 -8.19 -2.29 -10.59
C PRO A 25 -9.14 -3.11 -9.71
N ARG A 26 -9.76 -4.13 -10.31
CA ARG A 26 -10.66 -5.03 -9.58
C ARG A 26 -9.93 -5.68 -8.40
N HIS A 27 -10.48 -5.54 -7.19
CA HIS A 27 -9.90 -6.03 -5.92
C HIS A 27 -8.66 -5.27 -5.40
N ALA A 28 -8.25 -4.17 -6.03
CA ALA A 28 -7.17 -3.34 -5.51
C ALA A 28 -7.64 -2.60 -4.25
N ARG A 29 -7.11 -3.01 -3.09
CA ARG A 29 -7.36 -2.36 -1.78
C ARG A 29 -6.24 -1.41 -1.35
N ARG A 30 -5.15 -1.34 -2.11
CA ARG A 30 -3.93 -0.56 -1.81
C ARG A 30 -3.59 0.35 -3.00
N THR A 31 -3.14 1.56 -2.68
CA THR A 31 -2.55 2.50 -3.62
C THR A 31 -1.04 2.38 -3.48
N GLU A 32 -0.28 2.38 -4.59
CA GLU A 32 1.20 2.22 -4.66
C GLU A 32 1.98 3.20 -3.79
N CYS A 33 1.33 4.25 -3.27
CA CYS A 33 1.92 5.24 -2.38
C CYS A 33 2.49 4.63 -1.08
N LEU A 34 1.79 3.67 -0.46
CA LEU A 34 2.29 3.04 0.77
C LEU A 34 3.61 2.31 0.51
N ASP A 35 3.71 1.65 -0.64
CA ASP A 35 4.86 0.84 -1.02
C ASP A 35 6.08 1.76 -1.21
N ASN A 36 5.91 2.88 -1.92
CA ASN A 36 6.95 3.90 -2.09
C ASN A 36 7.41 4.51 -0.76
N LEU A 37 6.48 4.78 0.16
CA LEU A 37 6.80 5.29 1.50
C LEU A 37 7.61 4.27 2.31
N VAL A 38 7.17 3.01 2.34
CA VAL A 38 7.90 1.93 3.04
C VAL A 38 9.31 1.78 2.47
N ILE A 39 9.47 1.74 1.14
CA ILE A 39 10.79 1.64 0.48
C ILE A 39 11.68 2.82 0.88
N SER A 40 11.15 4.04 0.87
CA SER A 40 11.93 5.24 1.21
C SER A 40 12.42 5.23 2.67
N LEU A 41 11.65 4.65 3.58
CA LEU A 41 11.98 4.54 4.99
C LEU A 41 12.95 3.38 5.26
N THR A 42 12.76 2.24 4.59
CA THR A 42 13.71 1.13 4.63
C THR A 42 15.07 1.54 4.06
N ALA A 43 15.09 2.31 2.97
CA ALA A 43 16.33 2.84 2.37
C ALA A 43 17.09 3.81 3.29
N ARG A 44 16.40 4.47 4.23
CA ARG A 44 17.02 5.30 5.28
C ARG A 44 17.58 4.48 6.45
N GLY A 45 17.42 3.15 6.43
CA GLY A 45 17.96 2.25 7.46
C GLY A 45 17.06 2.12 8.70
N LEU A 46 15.79 2.51 8.62
CA LEU A 46 14.84 2.35 9.72
C LEU A 46 14.47 0.87 9.90
N ALA A 47 14.33 0.43 11.15
CA ALA A 47 13.87 -0.91 11.44
C ALA A 47 12.36 -1.05 11.11
N SER A 48 11.90 -2.23 10.72
CA SER A 48 10.48 -2.47 10.38
C SER A 48 9.50 -2.07 11.49
N GLY A 49 9.94 -2.09 12.75
CA GLY A 49 9.15 -1.59 13.88
C GLY A 49 9.02 -0.07 13.94
N GLU A 50 10.07 0.66 13.60
CA GLU A 50 10.08 2.13 13.54
C GLU A 50 9.26 2.63 12.34
N ILE A 51 9.32 1.91 11.22
CA ILE A 51 8.51 2.19 10.03
C ILE A 51 7.02 2.10 10.38
N VAL A 52 6.61 1.07 11.12
CA VAL A 52 5.21 0.91 11.56
C VAL A 52 4.77 2.06 12.47
N ALA A 53 5.61 2.45 13.44
CA ALA A 53 5.31 3.57 14.33
C ALA A 53 5.18 4.89 13.54
N HIS A 54 6.10 5.14 12.62
CA HIS A 54 6.10 6.36 11.79
C HIS A 54 4.87 6.43 10.87
N LEU A 55 4.46 5.31 10.25
CA LEU A 55 3.26 5.25 9.43
C LEU A 55 1.97 5.48 10.24
N ALA A 56 1.95 5.00 11.49
CA ALA A 56 0.82 5.23 12.39
C ALA A 56 0.75 6.69 12.87
N GLU A 57 1.89 7.29 13.24
CA GLU A 57 1.95 8.64 13.78
C GLU A 57 1.74 9.74 12.73
N VAL A 58 2.41 9.63 11.58
CA VAL A 58 2.40 10.69 10.56
C VAL A 58 1.20 10.56 9.63
N TYR A 59 0.83 9.34 9.28
CA TYR A 59 -0.20 9.08 8.26
C TYR A 59 -1.48 8.45 8.83
N GLY A 60 -1.55 8.16 10.14
CA GLY A 60 -2.71 7.51 10.74
C GLY A 60 -3.00 6.12 10.19
N MET A 61 -2.01 5.49 9.53
CA MET A 61 -2.19 4.22 8.84
C MET A 61 -1.81 3.06 9.77
N ALA A 62 -2.79 2.23 10.13
CA ALA A 62 -2.53 1.00 10.86
C ALA A 62 -1.96 -0.08 9.91
N THR A 63 -0.67 -0.38 10.05
CA THR A 63 0.04 -1.41 9.27
C THR A 63 0.75 -2.40 10.20
N SER A 64 0.84 -3.68 9.81
CA SER A 64 1.58 -4.70 10.57
C SER A 64 3.05 -4.77 10.15
N LYS A 65 3.92 -5.22 11.06
CA LYS A 65 5.34 -5.48 10.73
C LYS A 65 5.49 -6.51 9.61
N GLU A 66 4.64 -7.53 9.59
CA GLU A 66 4.59 -8.53 8.51
C GLU A 66 4.32 -7.89 7.15
N THR A 67 3.38 -6.94 7.08
CA THR A 67 3.10 -6.21 5.84
C THR A 67 4.33 -5.46 5.34
N VAL A 68 5.06 -4.79 6.24
CA VAL A 68 6.28 -4.05 5.89
C VAL A 68 7.37 -4.98 5.39
N SER A 69 7.54 -6.16 6.02
CA SER A 69 8.47 -7.19 5.53
C SER A 69 8.09 -7.68 4.14
N THR A 70 6.86 -8.13 3.93
CA THR A 70 6.42 -8.63 2.62
C THR A 70 6.57 -7.59 1.50
N LEU A 71 6.36 -6.31 1.80
CA LEU A 71 6.59 -5.22 0.85
C LEU A 71 8.07 -5.04 0.52
N THR A 72 8.92 -5.08 1.54
CA THR A 72 10.37 -4.96 1.34
C THR A 72 10.91 -6.14 0.52
N ASP A 73 10.44 -7.36 0.80
CA ASP A 73 10.84 -8.58 0.08
C ASP A 73 10.42 -8.53 -1.39
N ARG A 74 9.18 -8.10 -1.68
CA ARG A 74 8.68 -7.96 -3.06
C ARG A 74 9.50 -6.95 -3.88
N VAL A 75 9.93 -5.87 -3.26
CA VAL A 75 10.72 -4.83 -3.93
C VAL A 75 12.15 -5.32 -4.17
N LEU A 76 12.74 -6.05 -3.21
CA LEU A 76 14.03 -6.70 -3.39
C LEU A 76 14.01 -7.69 -4.55
N GLU A 77 12.94 -8.49 -4.70
CA GLU A 77 12.74 -9.36 -5.86
C GLU A 77 12.62 -8.57 -7.17
N GLY A 78 11.86 -7.48 -7.19
CA GLY A 78 11.70 -6.63 -8.38
C GLY A 78 12.91 -5.78 -8.77
N MET A 79 13.90 -5.61 -7.88
CA MET A 79 15.19 -4.97 -8.19
C MET A 79 16.26 -5.95 -8.67
N ALA A 80 16.05 -7.26 -8.46
CA ALA A 80 16.96 -8.32 -8.88
C ALA A 80 16.69 -8.81 -10.31
N GLU A 81 15.61 -8.33 -10.93
CA GLU A 81 15.27 -8.49 -12.36
C GLU A 81 15.71 -7.25 -13.16
#